data_AF-A0A8T2NPD1-F1
#
_entry.id   AF-A0A8T2NPD1-F1
#
_cell.length_a   1.000
_cell.length_b   1.000
_cell.length_c   1.000
_cell.angle_alpha   90.00
_cell.angle_beta   90.00
_cell.angle_gamma   90.00
#
_symmetry.space_group_name_H-M   'P 1'
#
loop_
_entity.id
_entity.type
_entity.pdbx_description
1 polymer ?
#
loop_
_entity_poly.entity_id
_entity_poly.type
_entity_poly.pdbx_seq_one_letter_code
_entity_poly.pdbx_strand_id
1 'polypeptide(L)'
;VYLQQTLNDTVGRKIVVDFLGFNWNWINKQQAKRNWGQLTSNLLLIGMEGNVTPAHYDEQQNFFAQIKGYKRCILFPPDQFECLYPFPVHHPCDRQSQVDFENPDYEKFPNFKNVIGFETVVGPGDVLYIPMWHHIESLLNGGVTITINFWYKGAPTPKRIEYPLKAHQKVAIMRNIEKMLGEALGDPHEVQTTNAF
;
A
#
# COMPACT_ATOMS: atom_id res chain seq x y z
N VAL A 1 -6.82 -13.03 -14.25
CA VAL A 1 -6.59 -13.87 -13.03
C VAL A 1 -5.55 -13.18 -12.17
N TYR A 2 -5.78 -13.08 -10.86
CA TYR A 2 -4.81 -12.52 -9.92
C TYR A 2 -4.71 -13.40 -8.67
N LEU A 3 -3.57 -14.06 -8.46
CA LEU A 3 -3.30 -14.84 -7.25
C LEU A 3 -2.56 -13.96 -6.26
N GLN A 4 -3.07 -13.92 -5.03
CA GLN A 4 -2.46 -13.23 -3.90
C GLN A 4 -2.45 -14.20 -2.72
N GLN A 5 -1.26 -14.65 -2.32
CA GLN A 5 -1.12 -15.66 -1.27
C GLN A 5 0.07 -15.36 -0.39
N THR A 6 -0.16 -15.26 0.93
CA THR A 6 0.93 -15.15 1.89
C THR A 6 1.71 -16.46 1.89
N LEU A 7 3.03 -16.37 1.70
CA LEU A 7 3.93 -17.52 1.84
C LEU A 7 3.92 -18.00 3.29
N ASN A 8 3.89 -19.32 3.47
CA ASN A 8 3.87 -19.97 4.78
C ASN A 8 4.61 -21.32 4.70
N ASP A 9 4.71 -22.01 5.83
CA ASP A 9 5.52 -23.23 5.98
C ASP A 9 4.97 -24.44 5.19
N THR A 10 3.80 -24.32 4.56
CA THR A 10 3.22 -25.38 3.72
C THR A 10 3.83 -25.46 2.32
N VAL A 11 4.65 -24.47 1.93
CA VAL A 11 5.34 -24.46 0.64
C VAL A 11 6.34 -25.63 0.51
N GLY A 12 6.52 -26.11 -0.72
CA GLY A 12 7.44 -27.23 -0.98
C GLY A 12 8.89 -26.89 -0.65
N ARG A 13 9.71 -27.92 -0.33
CA ARG A 13 11.10 -27.77 0.13
C ARG A 13 11.98 -26.87 -0.74
N LYS A 14 11.79 -26.87 -2.07
CA LYS A 14 12.56 -26.01 -2.97
C LYS A 14 12.28 -24.53 -2.74
N ILE A 15 11.01 -24.16 -2.54
CA ILE A 15 10.62 -22.78 -2.24
C ILE A 15 11.19 -22.32 -0.90
N VAL A 16 11.28 -23.22 0.10
CA VAL A 16 11.95 -22.92 1.37
C VAL A 16 13.44 -22.60 1.15
N VAL A 17 14.14 -23.38 0.32
CA VAL A 17 15.54 -23.11 -0.02
C VAL A 17 15.70 -21.77 -0.75
N ASP A 18 14.83 -21.47 -1.72
CA ASP A 18 14.85 -20.19 -2.43
C ASP A 18 14.62 -19.01 -1.48
N PHE A 19 13.67 -19.15 -0.55
CA PHE A 19 13.36 -18.15 0.46
C PHE A 19 14.54 -17.91 1.42
N LEU A 20 15.23 -18.97 1.86
CA LEU A 20 16.46 -18.85 2.65
C LEU A 20 17.59 -18.15 1.87
N GLY A 21 17.59 -18.27 0.54
CA GLY A 21 18.55 -17.63 -0.37
C GLY A 21 18.33 -16.13 -0.60
N PHE A 22 17.23 -15.55 -0.11
CA PHE A 22 17.03 -14.10 -0.19
C PHE A 22 18.13 -13.34 0.56
N ASN A 23 18.38 -12.08 0.17
CA ASN A 23 19.39 -11.24 0.80
C ASN A 23 18.91 -10.68 2.14
N TRP A 24 18.71 -11.57 3.11
CA TRP A 24 18.26 -11.27 4.47
C TRP A 24 19.20 -10.29 5.17
N ASN A 25 20.51 -10.39 4.91
CA ASN A 25 21.49 -9.47 5.48
C ASN A 25 21.21 -8.01 5.09
N TRP A 26 20.90 -7.74 3.81
CA TRP A 26 20.59 -6.39 3.36
C TRP A 26 19.26 -5.90 3.96
N ILE A 27 18.19 -6.68 3.88
CA ILE A 27 16.85 -6.22 4.30
C ILE A 27 16.77 -6.07 5.83
N ASN A 28 17.44 -6.93 6.61
CA ASN A 28 17.52 -6.83 8.06
C ASN A 28 18.30 -5.57 8.49
N LYS A 29 19.36 -5.19 7.74
CA LYS A 29 20.06 -3.92 7.96
C LYS A 29 19.16 -2.72 7.68
N GLN A 30 18.30 -2.77 6.66
CA GLN A 30 17.33 -1.71 6.40
C GLN A 30 16.31 -1.60 7.54
N GLN A 31 15.72 -2.72 7.97
CA GLN A 31 14.79 -2.77 9.09
C GLN A 31 15.38 -2.12 10.34
N ALA A 32 16.61 -2.51 10.72
CA ALA A 32 17.31 -1.94 11.87
C ALA A 32 17.61 -0.45 11.69
N LYS A 33 18.15 -0.04 10.52
CA LYS A 33 18.48 1.36 10.22
C LYS A 33 17.27 2.29 10.29
N ARG A 34 16.08 1.79 9.96
CA ARG A 34 14.83 2.56 9.97
C ARG A 34 14.04 2.40 11.27
N ASN A 35 14.52 1.60 12.21
CA ASN A 35 13.83 1.25 13.44
C ASN A 35 12.40 0.73 13.18
N TRP A 36 12.24 -0.08 12.13
CA TRP A 36 10.95 -0.72 11.82
C TRP A 36 10.69 -1.89 12.77
N GLY A 37 9.41 -2.17 12.99
CA GLY A 37 8.98 -3.35 13.73
C GLY A 37 9.19 -4.64 12.91
N GLN A 38 8.64 -5.75 13.41
CA GLN A 38 8.81 -7.07 12.79
C GLN A 38 8.29 -7.14 11.34
N LEU A 39 8.93 -8.00 10.53
CA LEU A 39 8.35 -8.52 9.30
C LEU A 39 7.06 -9.27 9.65
N THR A 40 5.95 -8.95 9.00
CA THR A 40 4.65 -9.57 9.28
C THR A 40 4.28 -10.64 8.27
N SER A 41 4.58 -10.41 7.00
CA SER A 41 4.26 -11.37 5.93
C SER A 41 5.05 -11.09 4.64
N ASN A 42 5.10 -12.12 3.81
CA ASN A 42 5.52 -12.05 2.42
C ASN A 42 4.36 -12.50 1.52
N LEU A 43 3.79 -11.57 0.75
CA LEU A 43 2.71 -11.86 -0.19
C LEU A 43 3.30 -12.19 -1.56
N LEU A 44 3.01 -13.39 -2.03
CA LEU A 44 3.23 -13.78 -3.42
C LEU A 44 2.07 -13.27 -4.28
N LEU A 45 2.41 -12.52 -5.32
CA LEU A 45 1.49 -11.91 -6.27
C LEU A 45 1.78 -12.48 -7.65
N ILE A 46 0.84 -13.21 -8.25
CA ILE A 46 0.94 -13.69 -9.64
C ILE A 46 -0.22 -13.10 -10.45
N GLY A 47 0.11 -12.23 -11.40
CA GLY A 47 -0.87 -11.51 -12.23
C GLY A 47 -0.78 -11.83 -13.71
N MET A 48 -1.91 -11.72 -14.38
CA MET A 48 -1.95 -11.65 -15.83
C MET A 48 -1.56 -10.25 -16.30
N GLU A 49 -1.12 -10.14 -17.55
CA GLU A 49 -0.95 -8.84 -18.23
C GLU A 49 -2.24 -8.02 -18.16
N GLY A 50 -2.10 -6.70 -18.04
CA GLY A 50 -3.24 -5.79 -17.89
C GLY A 50 -3.93 -5.81 -16.53
N ASN A 51 -3.57 -6.71 -15.59
CA ASN A 51 -4.14 -6.65 -14.24
C ASN A 51 -3.77 -5.33 -13.56
N VAL A 52 -4.78 -4.66 -13.00
CA VAL A 52 -4.63 -3.45 -12.21
C VAL A 52 -4.98 -3.75 -10.75
N THR A 53 -4.15 -3.26 -9.84
CA THR A 53 -4.50 -3.06 -8.42
C THR A 53 -4.74 -1.57 -8.22
N PRO A 54 -6.00 -1.14 -7.98
CA PRO A 54 -6.36 0.26 -7.83
C PRO A 54 -5.56 0.98 -6.74
N ALA A 55 -5.56 2.31 -6.79
CA ALA A 55 -4.81 3.13 -5.85
C ALA A 55 -5.26 2.89 -4.41
N HIS A 56 -4.33 2.52 -3.55
CA HIS A 56 -4.59 2.30 -2.13
C HIS A 56 -3.32 2.52 -1.31
N TYR A 57 -3.44 2.59 0.00
CA TYR A 57 -2.29 2.63 0.90
C TYR A 57 -2.30 1.50 1.93
N ASP A 58 -1.09 1.07 2.30
CA ASP A 58 -0.86 0.11 3.37
C ASP A 58 -0.43 0.82 4.66
N GLU A 59 -0.78 0.23 5.82
CA GLU A 59 -0.30 0.69 7.13
C GLU A 59 1.05 0.04 7.54
N GLN A 60 1.74 -0.55 6.57
CA GLN A 60 3.03 -1.22 6.74
C GLN A 60 4.04 -0.71 5.73
N GLN A 61 5.31 -0.79 6.10
CA GLN A 61 6.43 -0.50 5.21
C GLN A 61 6.62 -1.67 4.26
N ASN A 62 6.83 -1.42 2.98
CA ASN A 62 6.83 -2.47 1.96
C ASN A 62 8.09 -2.37 1.07
N PHE A 63 8.89 -3.44 1.05
CA PHE A 63 9.81 -3.68 -0.06
C PHE A 63 9.13 -4.61 -1.07
N PHE A 64 8.90 -4.09 -2.27
CA PHE A 64 8.22 -4.76 -3.37
C PHE A 64 9.25 -5.34 -4.35
N ALA A 65 9.52 -6.65 -4.27
CA ALA A 65 10.55 -7.31 -5.04
C ALA A 65 9.97 -8.01 -6.27
N GLN A 66 10.29 -7.49 -7.44
CA GLN A 66 9.78 -7.99 -8.71
C GLN A 66 10.58 -9.21 -9.19
N ILE A 67 9.89 -10.31 -9.49
CA ILE A 67 10.51 -11.61 -9.82
C ILE A 67 10.37 -11.94 -11.32
N LYS A 68 9.20 -11.70 -11.91
CA LYS A 68 8.93 -12.00 -13.34
C LYS A 68 8.03 -10.93 -13.94
N GLY A 69 8.27 -10.60 -15.21
CA GLY A 69 7.48 -9.62 -15.94
C GLY A 69 7.69 -8.20 -15.42
N TYR A 70 6.88 -7.27 -15.91
CA TYR A 70 7.04 -5.85 -15.61
C TYR A 70 5.75 -5.29 -15.01
N LYS A 71 5.89 -4.48 -13.96
CA LYS A 71 4.79 -3.75 -13.36
C LYS A 71 5.10 -2.26 -13.37
N ARG A 72 4.15 -1.45 -13.84
CA ARG A 72 4.19 0.00 -13.65
C ARG A 72 3.59 0.29 -12.28
N CYS A 73 4.30 1.11 -11.52
CA CYS A 73 3.94 1.51 -10.18
C CYS A 73 3.84 3.03 -10.16
N ILE A 74 2.68 3.55 -9.76
CA ILE A 74 2.44 4.99 -9.57
C ILE A 74 2.21 5.23 -8.09
N LEU A 75 3.08 6.00 -7.45
CA LEU A 75 3.06 6.27 -6.02
C LEU A 75 2.59 7.69 -5.75
N PHE A 76 1.83 7.86 -4.67
CA PHE A 76 1.34 9.18 -4.26
C PHE A 76 1.79 9.48 -2.82
N PRO A 77 2.25 10.70 -2.54
CA PRO A 77 2.65 11.09 -1.20
C PRO A 77 1.43 11.23 -0.27
N PRO A 78 1.62 11.13 1.07
CA PRO A 78 0.55 11.23 2.05
C PRO A 78 -0.26 12.51 2.08
N ASP A 79 0.31 13.61 1.62
CA ASP A 79 -0.33 14.91 1.54
C ASP A 79 -1.35 15.02 0.40
N GLN A 80 -1.42 14.03 -0.50
CA GLN A 80 -2.45 13.94 -1.55
C GLN A 80 -3.69 13.15 -1.12
N PHE A 81 -3.87 12.88 0.17
CA PHE A 81 -5.04 12.16 0.70
C PHE A 81 -6.38 12.78 0.24
N GLU A 82 -6.49 14.11 0.27
CA GLU A 82 -7.66 14.87 -0.17
C GLU A 82 -7.92 14.78 -1.68
N CYS A 83 -6.91 14.44 -2.47
CA CYS A 83 -7.03 14.23 -3.91
C CYS A 83 -7.47 12.80 -4.23
N LEU A 84 -7.16 11.83 -3.37
CA LEU A 84 -7.36 10.40 -3.61
C LEU A 84 -8.65 9.84 -3.02
N TYR A 85 -9.38 10.60 -2.19
CA TYR A 85 -10.71 10.26 -1.70
C TYR A 85 -10.85 8.80 -1.24
N PRO A 86 -10.17 8.37 -0.17
CA PRO A 86 -10.31 7.00 0.32
C PRO A 86 -11.76 6.69 0.69
N PHE A 87 -12.14 5.42 0.61
CA PHE A 87 -13.38 4.96 1.22
C PHE A 87 -13.35 5.18 2.75
N PRO A 88 -14.52 5.38 3.39
CA PRO A 88 -14.62 5.46 4.85
C PRO A 88 -14.00 4.24 5.55
N VAL A 89 -13.49 4.42 6.76
CA VAL A 89 -12.74 3.36 7.49
C VAL A 89 -13.55 2.07 7.70
N HIS A 90 -14.87 2.19 7.81
CA HIS A 90 -15.77 1.04 8.01
C HIS A 90 -16.29 0.42 6.72
N HIS A 91 -15.94 0.99 5.55
CA HIS A 91 -16.32 0.44 4.26
C HIS A 91 -15.44 -0.77 3.90
N PRO A 92 -15.95 -1.81 3.20
CA PRO A 92 -15.16 -2.99 2.80
C PRO A 92 -13.89 -2.67 1.97
N CYS A 93 -13.90 -1.52 1.27
CA CYS A 93 -12.77 -1.01 0.50
C CYS A 93 -11.90 0.01 1.27
N ASP A 94 -11.92 0.01 2.62
CA ASP A 94 -11.05 0.86 3.45
C ASP A 94 -9.61 0.92 2.88
N ARG A 95 -9.07 2.14 2.86
CA ARG A 95 -7.74 2.52 2.33
C ARG A 95 -7.59 2.51 0.80
N GLN A 96 -8.61 2.09 0.05
CA GLN A 96 -8.62 2.24 -1.41
C GLN A 96 -9.20 3.60 -1.79
N SER A 97 -8.74 4.16 -2.90
CA SER A 97 -9.32 5.35 -3.53
C SER A 97 -10.72 5.01 -4.06
N GLN A 98 -11.66 5.94 -3.89
CA GLN A 98 -12.97 5.88 -4.54
C GLN A 98 -12.92 6.27 -6.03
N VAL A 99 -11.82 6.86 -6.48
CA VAL A 99 -11.69 7.38 -7.83
C VAL A 99 -11.37 6.24 -8.80
N ASP A 100 -12.16 6.11 -9.86
CA ASP A 100 -11.78 5.33 -11.03
C ASP A 100 -10.73 6.12 -11.83
N PHE A 101 -9.51 5.60 -11.92
CA PHE A 101 -8.40 6.28 -12.59
C PHE A 101 -8.54 6.26 -14.12
N GLU A 102 -9.30 5.32 -14.68
CA GLU A 102 -9.56 5.25 -16.13
C GLU A 102 -10.68 6.21 -16.55
N ASN A 103 -11.64 6.45 -15.67
CA ASN A 103 -12.75 7.38 -15.91
C ASN A 103 -13.12 8.19 -14.65
N PRO A 104 -12.32 9.20 -14.27
CA PRO A 104 -12.53 9.95 -13.03
C PRO A 104 -13.81 10.81 -13.08
N ASP A 105 -14.68 10.63 -12.08
CA ASP A 105 -15.82 11.53 -11.85
C ASP A 105 -15.33 12.80 -11.15
N TYR A 106 -15.06 13.84 -11.93
CA TYR A 106 -14.58 15.13 -11.41
C TYR A 106 -15.64 16.01 -10.74
N GLU A 107 -16.92 15.69 -10.89
CA GLU A 107 -17.98 16.36 -10.12
C GLU A 107 -17.97 15.84 -8.69
N LYS A 108 -17.80 14.52 -8.52
CA LYS A 108 -17.68 13.87 -7.21
C LYS A 108 -16.29 14.04 -6.57
N PHE A 109 -15.23 14.04 -7.36
CA PHE A 109 -13.82 14.05 -6.91
C PHE A 109 -13.01 15.21 -7.52
N PRO A 110 -13.40 16.48 -7.29
CA PRO A 110 -12.81 17.62 -7.99
C PRO A 110 -11.30 17.79 -7.75
N ASN A 111 -10.79 17.48 -6.55
CA ASN A 111 -9.37 17.62 -6.23
C ASN A 111 -8.48 16.59 -6.93
N PHE A 112 -9.05 15.52 -7.49
CA PHE A 112 -8.27 14.52 -8.22
C PHE A 112 -7.57 15.12 -9.45
N LYS A 113 -8.06 16.25 -9.98
CA LYS A 113 -7.38 17.03 -11.04
C LYS A 113 -5.98 17.52 -10.64
N ASN A 114 -5.72 17.62 -9.34
CA ASN A 114 -4.46 18.13 -8.79
C ASN A 114 -3.51 17.02 -8.34
N VAL A 115 -3.87 15.75 -8.53
CA VAL A 115 -3.05 14.61 -8.12
C VAL A 115 -1.75 14.55 -8.94
N ILE A 116 -0.62 14.29 -8.29
CA ILE A 116 0.70 14.16 -8.93
C ILE A 116 1.36 12.87 -8.44
N GLY A 117 1.54 11.92 -9.36
CA GLY A 117 2.16 10.63 -9.07
C GLY A 117 3.67 10.60 -9.34
N PHE A 118 4.38 9.77 -8.59
CA PHE A 118 5.75 9.33 -8.88
C PHE A 118 5.68 7.97 -9.55
N GLU A 119 6.14 7.88 -10.79
CA GLU A 119 6.00 6.67 -11.60
C GLU A 119 7.33 5.95 -11.80
N THR A 120 7.28 4.62 -11.81
CA THR A 120 8.37 3.78 -12.31
C THR A 120 7.82 2.48 -12.90
N VAL A 121 8.64 1.79 -13.69
CA VAL A 121 8.40 0.42 -14.14
C VAL A 121 9.46 -0.47 -13.51
N VAL A 122 9.03 -1.46 -12.73
CA VAL A 122 9.92 -2.47 -12.13
C VAL A 122 9.92 -3.74 -12.95
N GLY A 123 11.11 -4.29 -13.19
CA GLY A 123 11.36 -5.55 -13.86
C GLY A 123 12.02 -6.60 -12.96
N PRO A 124 12.35 -7.79 -13.49
CA PRO A 124 12.96 -8.86 -12.72
C PRO A 124 14.26 -8.43 -12.01
N GLY A 125 14.30 -8.57 -10.69
CA GLY A 125 15.45 -8.20 -9.84
C GLY A 125 15.35 -6.81 -9.22
N ASP A 126 14.43 -5.96 -9.68
CA ASP A 126 14.20 -4.65 -9.08
C ASP A 126 13.46 -4.78 -7.74
N VAL A 127 13.81 -3.90 -6.81
CA VAL A 127 13.13 -3.75 -5.52
C VAL A 127 12.68 -2.31 -5.35
N LEU A 128 11.37 -2.10 -5.30
CA LEU A 128 10.77 -0.80 -5.02
C LEU A 128 10.43 -0.68 -3.54
N TYR A 129 10.90 0.38 -2.89
CA TYR A 129 10.39 0.74 -1.57
C TYR A 129 9.09 1.52 -1.74
N ILE A 130 7.99 1.00 -1.18
CA ILE A 130 6.67 1.62 -1.20
C ILE A 130 6.37 2.15 0.21
N PRO A 131 6.50 3.47 0.46
CA PRO A 131 6.23 4.05 1.77
C PRO A 131 4.73 4.24 2.06
N MET A 132 3.89 4.40 1.02
CA MET A 132 2.44 4.58 1.21
C MET A 132 1.59 4.36 -0.06
N TRP A 133 0.73 5.30 -0.47
CA TRP A 133 -0.22 5.15 -1.59
C TRP A 133 0.47 4.67 -2.86
N HIS A 134 -0.14 3.67 -3.51
CA HIS A 134 0.35 3.10 -4.75
C HIS A 134 -0.79 2.54 -5.60
N HIS A 135 -0.65 2.72 -6.91
CA HIS A 135 -1.41 2.08 -7.97
C HIS A 135 -0.44 1.21 -8.76
N ILE A 136 -0.80 -0.05 -9.01
CA ILE A 136 0.11 -1.02 -9.63
C ILE A 136 -0.60 -1.74 -10.76
N GLU A 137 -0.02 -1.68 -11.96
CA GLU A 137 -0.53 -2.35 -13.16
C GLU A 137 0.54 -3.31 -13.72
N SER A 138 0.10 -4.48 -14.18
CA SER A 138 0.93 -5.37 -14.99
C SER A 138 0.87 -4.89 -16.43
N LEU A 139 2.02 -4.67 -17.08
CA LEU A 139 2.04 -4.11 -18.43
C LEU A 139 1.25 -4.98 -19.42
N LEU A 140 0.53 -4.32 -20.34
CA LEU A 140 -0.17 -4.97 -21.44
C LEU A 140 0.83 -5.70 -22.36
N ASN A 141 0.43 -6.86 -22.87
CA ASN A 141 1.24 -7.71 -23.75
C ASN A 141 2.58 -8.16 -23.12
N GLY A 142 2.72 -8.08 -21.79
CA GLY A 142 3.92 -8.45 -21.04
C GLY A 142 3.89 -9.88 -20.48
N GLY A 143 2.79 -10.62 -20.66
CA GLY A 143 2.57 -11.93 -20.06
C GLY A 143 2.40 -11.89 -18.54
N VAL A 144 2.65 -13.03 -17.89
CA VAL A 144 2.46 -13.19 -16.44
C VAL A 144 3.51 -12.42 -15.64
N THR A 145 3.06 -11.68 -14.63
CA THR A 145 3.91 -11.02 -13.64
C THR A 145 3.98 -11.80 -12.33
N ILE A 146 5.15 -11.81 -11.68
CA ILE A 146 5.36 -12.42 -10.35
C ILE A 146 6.10 -11.41 -9.48
N THR A 147 5.59 -11.17 -8.28
CA THR A 147 6.18 -10.29 -7.27
C THR A 147 6.11 -10.96 -5.90
N ILE A 148 7.09 -10.71 -5.03
CA ILE A 148 7.00 -10.97 -3.59
C ILE A 148 7.19 -9.65 -2.85
N ASN A 149 6.27 -9.31 -1.94
CA ASN A 149 6.44 -8.18 -1.06
C ASN A 149 7.04 -8.58 0.30
N PHE A 150 7.54 -7.60 1.04
CA PHE A 150 8.06 -7.77 2.40
C PHE A 150 7.47 -6.66 3.27
N TRP A 151 6.44 -7.00 4.04
CA TRP A 151 5.74 -6.03 4.89
C TRP A 151 6.32 -5.98 6.31
N TYR A 152 6.73 -4.80 6.74
CA TYR A 152 7.23 -4.52 8.08
C TYR A 152 6.29 -3.56 8.81
N LYS A 153 6.07 -3.80 10.10
CA LYS A 153 5.43 -2.79 10.96
C LYS A 153 6.24 -1.49 10.93
N GLY A 154 5.57 -0.35 10.88
CA GLY A 154 6.22 0.96 10.96
C GLY A 154 7.00 1.16 12.26
N ALA A 155 7.87 2.17 12.27
CA ALA A 155 8.53 2.59 13.51
C ALA A 155 7.49 3.01 14.56
N PRO A 156 7.75 2.80 15.86
CA PRO A 156 6.85 3.24 16.92
C PRO A 156 6.69 4.76 16.89
N THR A 157 5.54 5.24 17.36
CA THR A 157 5.30 6.68 17.54
C THR A 157 6.42 7.29 18.40
N PRO A 158 7.07 8.39 17.96
CA PRO A 158 8.10 9.05 18.73
C PRO A 158 7.60 9.47 20.12
N LYS A 159 8.46 9.36 21.15
CA LYS A 159 8.14 9.80 22.52
C LYS A 159 7.80 11.28 22.60
N ARG A 160 8.38 12.10 21.73
CA ARG A 160 8.11 13.53 21.58
C ARG A 160 7.57 13.77 20.18
N ILE A 161 6.36 14.32 20.10
CA ILE A 161 5.76 14.75 18.84
C ILE A 161 6.34 16.11 18.46
N GLU A 162 6.84 16.21 17.24
CA GLU A 162 7.28 17.47 16.64
C GLU A 162 6.14 18.08 15.82
N TYR A 163 6.01 19.40 15.88
CA TYR A 163 5.01 20.17 15.14
C TYR A 163 5.69 21.08 14.09
N PRO A 164 5.04 21.32 12.94
CA PRO A 164 3.72 20.81 12.53
C PRO A 164 3.72 19.30 12.25
N LEU A 165 2.56 18.65 12.43
CA LEU A 165 2.41 17.22 12.16
C LEU A 165 2.65 16.90 10.68
N LYS A 166 3.33 15.78 10.42
CA LYS A 166 3.50 15.22 9.08
C LYS A 166 2.16 14.72 8.53
N ALA A 167 2.00 14.73 7.22
CA ALA A 167 0.77 14.30 6.56
C ALA A 167 0.32 12.88 6.96
N HIS A 168 1.25 11.91 7.01
CA HIS A 168 0.91 10.55 7.46
C HIS A 168 0.42 10.47 8.92
N GLN A 169 0.85 11.40 9.80
CA GLN A 169 0.35 11.47 11.17
C GLN A 169 -1.07 12.02 11.20
N LYS A 170 -1.39 12.99 10.34
CA LYS A 170 -2.77 13.49 10.16
C LYS A 170 -3.68 12.39 9.64
N VAL A 171 -3.23 11.59 8.67
CA VAL A 171 -3.98 10.40 8.18
C VAL A 171 -4.27 9.43 9.32
N ALA A 172 -3.27 9.12 10.16
CA ALA A 172 -3.49 8.25 11.32
C ALA A 172 -4.53 8.83 12.32
N ILE A 173 -4.51 10.14 12.55
CA ILE A 173 -5.52 10.82 13.39
C ILE A 173 -6.92 10.69 12.78
N MET A 174 -7.09 11.00 11.49
CA MET A 174 -8.39 10.90 10.81
C MET A 174 -8.98 9.50 10.92
N ARG A 175 -8.16 8.47 10.65
CA ARG A 175 -8.58 7.07 10.79
C ARG A 175 -9.00 6.71 12.20
N ASN A 176 -8.26 7.17 13.21
CA ASN A 176 -8.59 6.90 14.61
C ASN A 176 -9.90 7.59 15.03
N ILE A 177 -10.17 8.81 14.54
CA ILE A 177 -11.43 9.51 14.79
C ILE A 177 -12.61 8.71 14.23
N GLU A 178 -12.53 8.24 12.98
CA GLU A 178 -13.60 7.42 12.37
C GLU A 178 -13.86 6.11 13.14
N LYS A 179 -12.80 5.45 13.61
CA LYS A 179 -12.91 4.25 14.45
C LYS A 179 -13.61 4.57 15.77
N MET A 180 -13.15 5.60 16.47
CA MET A 180 -13.72 6.01 17.76
C MET A 180 -15.18 6.44 17.64
N LEU A 181 -15.56 7.13 16.57
CA LEU A 181 -16.95 7.50 16.32
C LEU A 181 -17.82 6.27 16.04
N GLY A 182 -17.36 5.33 15.22
CA GLY A 182 -18.11 4.09 14.95
C GLY A 182 -18.34 3.26 16.22
N GLU A 183 -17.34 3.18 17.09
CA GLU A 183 -17.46 2.53 18.39
C GLU A 183 -18.40 3.28 19.34
N ALA A 184 -18.30 4.61 19.41
CA ALA A 184 -19.09 5.43 20.32
C ALA A 184 -20.58 5.51 19.93
N LEU A 185 -20.88 5.50 18.63
CA LEU A 185 -22.25 5.55 18.11
C LEU A 185 -22.92 4.17 18.08
N GLY A 186 -22.14 3.09 18.07
CA GLY A 186 -22.65 1.72 17.97
C GLY A 186 -23.18 1.34 16.57
N ASP A 187 -23.20 2.28 15.62
CA ASP A 187 -23.50 2.06 14.21
C ASP A 187 -22.52 2.83 13.31
N PRO A 188 -21.67 2.13 12.52
CA PRO A 188 -20.75 2.76 11.57
C PRO A 188 -21.42 3.62 10.50
N HIS A 189 -22.70 3.41 10.18
CA HIS A 189 -23.41 4.20 9.16
C HIS A 189 -23.72 5.63 9.62
N GLU A 190 -23.68 5.87 10.94
CA GLU A 190 -23.85 7.21 11.51
C GLU A 190 -22.56 8.05 11.46
N VAL A 191 -21.43 7.43 11.13
CA VAL A 191 -20.15 8.13 10.93
C VAL A 191 -20.18 8.86 9.59
N GLN A 192 -20.81 10.04 9.57
CA GLN A 192 -20.73 10.95 8.43
C GLN A 192 -19.39 11.70 8.49
N THR A 193 -18.37 11.17 7.82
CA THR A 193 -17.20 11.99 7.50
C THR A 193 -17.57 12.94 6.38
N THR A 194 -17.94 14.17 6.75
CA THR A 194 -17.87 15.28 5.82
C THR A 194 -16.41 15.41 5.37
N ASN A 195 -16.17 15.45 4.06
CA ASN A 195 -14.86 15.70 3.45
C ASN A 195 -14.39 17.14 3.80
N ALA A 196 -14.05 17.40 5.05
CA ALA A 196 -13.74 18.74 5.55
C ALA A 196 -12.56 18.71 6.52
N PHE A 197 -11.37 18.92 5.97
CA PHE A 197 -10.34 19.81 6.53
C PHE A 197 -9.70 20.59 5.39
#